data_AF-A0A2S7N185-F1
#
_entry.id   AF-A0A2S7N185-F1
#
_cell.length_a   1.000
_cell.length_b   1.000
_cell.length_c   1.000
_cell.angle_alpha   90.00
_cell.angle_beta   90.00
_cell.angle_gamma   90.00
#
_symmetry.space_group_name_H-M   'P 1'
#
loop_
_entity.id
_entity.type
_entity.pdbx_description
1 polymer ?
#
loop_
_entity_poly.entity_id
_entity_poly.type
_entity_poly.pdbx_seq_one_letter_code
_entity_poly.pdbx_strand_id
1 'polypeptide(L)' 'MGICRDCFDGKIYDEHHQQYENLDREIIRLTEVSHFSYEEAFKRAIRLYPAVKNCPECNGTGKIGD' A
#
# COMPACT_ATOMS: atom_id res chain seq x y z
N MET A 1 16.97 8.15 -11.28
CA MET A 1 15.74 7.99 -10.46
C MET A 1 15.44 6.53 -10.30
N GLY A 2 15.71 6.00 -9.11
CA GLY A 2 15.37 4.62 -8.75
C GLY A 2 13.87 4.51 -8.44
N ILE A 3 13.29 3.35 -8.73
CA ILE A 3 11.95 3.01 -8.22
C ILE A 3 12.14 2.61 -6.76
N CYS A 4 11.33 3.18 -5.86
CA CYS A 4 11.23 2.71 -4.48
C CYS A 4 10.67 1.28 -4.51
N ARG A 5 11.51 0.28 -4.27
CA ARG A 5 11.12 -1.14 -4.42
C ARG A 5 10.28 -1.64 -3.25
N ASP A 6 10.45 -1.02 -2.09
CA ASP A 6 9.82 -1.44 -0.84
C ASP A 6 8.51 -0.70 -0.55
N CYS A 7 7.98 0.06 -1.53
CA CYS A 7 6.75 0.80 -1.37
C CYS A 7 5.86 0.82 -2.62
N PHE A 8 4.55 0.86 -2.39
CA PHE A 8 3.55 0.91 -3.44
C PHE A 8 3.15 2.35 -3.71
N ASP A 9 3.66 2.92 -4.80
CA ASP A 9 3.38 4.31 -5.19
C ASP A 9 3.71 5.31 -4.07
N GLY A 10 4.81 5.05 -3.36
CA GLY A 10 5.24 5.87 -2.24
C GLY A 10 4.54 5.58 -0.92
N LYS A 11 3.68 4.56 -0.84
CA LYS A 11 2.95 4.22 0.38
C LYS A 11 3.33 2.85 0.92
N ILE A 12 3.23 2.71 2.23
CA ILE A 12 3.42 1.46 2.98
C ILE A 12 2.29 1.31 4.00
N TYR A 13 2.13 0.12 4.54
CA TYR A 13 1.17 -0.14 5.61
C TYR A 13 1.47 0.68 6.86
N ASP A 14 0.40 1.11 7.53
CA ASP A 14 0.46 1.62 8.88
C ASP A 14 -0.22 0.64 9.84
N GLU A 15 0.56 -0.27 10.40
CA GLU A 15 0.11 -1.32 11.33
C GLU A 15 -0.47 -0.75 12.64
N HIS A 16 -0.14 0.50 12.98
CA HIS A 16 -0.65 1.17 14.17
C HIS A 16 -1.98 1.89 13.92
N HIS A 17 -2.44 1.95 12.66
CA HIS A 17 -3.69 2.59 12.33
C HIS A 17 -4.87 1.72 12.77
N GLN A 18 -5.92 2.33 13.33
CA GLN A 18 -7.11 1.60 13.83
C GLN A 18 -7.83 0.77 12.76
N GLN A 19 -7.61 1.08 11.49
CA GLN A 19 -8.21 0.38 10.34
C GLN A 19 -7.25 -0.60 9.65
N TYR A 20 -6.08 -0.88 10.23
CA TYR A 20 -5.09 -1.79 9.65
C TYR A 20 -5.69 -3.17 9.35
N GLU A 21 -6.39 -3.78 10.31
CA GLU A 21 -7.03 -5.08 10.11
C GLU A 21 -8.11 -5.08 9.02
N ASN A 22 -8.73 -3.93 8.74
CA ASN A 22 -9.72 -3.82 7.68
C ASN A 22 -9.05 -3.69 6.32
N LEU A 23 -7.95 -2.93 6.25
CA LEU A 23 -7.11 -2.84 5.06
C LEU A 23 -6.54 -4.20 4.69
N ASP A 24 -5.96 -4.91 5.65
CA ASP A 24 -5.37 -6.24 5.46
C ASP A 24 -6.40 -7.25 4.93
N ARG A 25 -7.57 -7.35 5.59
CA ARG A 25 -8.67 -8.22 5.14
C ARG A 25 -9.16 -7.90 3.73
N GLU A 26 -9.29 -6.62 3.37
CA GLU A 26 -9.73 -6.25 2.04
C GLU A 26 -8.67 -6.59 0.97
N ILE A 27 -7.38 -6.46 1.30
CA ILE A 27 -6.30 -6.85 0.39
C ILE A 27 -6.32 -8.36 0.16
N ILE A 28 -6.42 -9.17 1.22
CA ILE A 28 -6.56 -10.63 1.13
C ILE A 28 -7.78 -11.00 0.27
N ARG A 29 -8.93 -10.36 0.51
CA ARG A 29 -10.14 -10.59 -0.29
C ARG A 29 -9.91 -10.25 -1.78
N LEU A 30 -9.26 -9.14 -2.08
CA LEU A 30 -9.01 -8.72 -3.46
C LEU A 30 -8.00 -9.64 -4.17
N THR A 31 -6.99 -10.16 -3.47
CA THR A 31 -6.01 -11.08 -4.05
C THR A 31 -6.56 -12.50 -4.19
N GLU A 32 -7.23 -13.03 -3.16
CA GLU A 32 -7.70 -14.42 -3.15
C GLU A 32 -9.01 -14.63 -3.90
N VAL A 33 -9.97 -13.70 -3.77
CA VAL A 33 -11.32 -13.85 -4.34
C VAL A 33 -11.43 -13.19 -5.71
N SER A 34 -10.87 -11.99 -5.84
CA SER A 34 -10.98 -11.21 -7.10
C SER A 34 -9.77 -11.39 -8.02
N HIS A 35 -8.77 -12.19 -7.60
CA HIS A 35 -7.55 -12.48 -8.37
C HIS A 35 -6.79 -11.24 -8.85
N PHE A 36 -6.89 -10.12 -8.12
CA PHE A 36 -6.05 -8.96 -8.39
C PHE A 36 -4.59 -9.24 -8.03
N SER A 37 -3.68 -8.62 -8.78
CA SER A 37 -2.29 -8.53 -8.31
C SER A 37 -2.23 -7.80 -6.97
N TYR A 38 -1.24 -8.13 -6.14
CA TYR A 38 -1.09 -7.50 -4.83
C TYR A 38 -1.00 -5.96 -4.92
N GLU A 39 -0.30 -5.44 -5.93
CA GLU A 39 -0.22 -3.99 -6.19
C GLU A 39 -1.59 -3.38 -6.51
N GLU A 40 -2.40 -4.02 -7.35
CA GLU A 40 -3.75 -3.55 -7.67
C GLU A 40 -4.68 -3.64 -6.47
N ALA A 41 -4.60 -4.73 -5.71
CA ALA A 41 -5.35 -4.93 -4.47
C ALA A 41 -5.01 -3.81 -3.48
N PHE A 42 -3.73 -3.54 -3.26
CA PHE A 42 -3.26 -2.45 -2.41
C PHE A 42 -3.80 -1.10 -2.88
N LYS A 43 -3.59 -0.72 -4.16
CA LYS A 43 -4.07 0.56 -4.72
C LYS A 43 -5.58 0.76 -4.60
N ARG A 44 -6.36 -0.32 -4.60
CA ARG A 44 -7.81 -0.29 -4.41
C ARG A 44 -8.17 -0.19 -2.93
N ALA A 45 -7.61 -1.05 -2.08
CA ALA A 45 -7.95 -1.14 -0.68
C ALA A 45 -7.62 0.15 0.09
N ILE A 46 -6.52 0.83 -0.25
CA ILE A 46 -6.12 2.10 0.39
C ILE A 46 -7.06 3.26 0.09
N ARG A 47 -7.94 3.14 -0.92
CA ARG A 47 -9.01 4.13 -1.19
C ARG A 47 -10.16 4.00 -0.20
N LEU A 48 -10.33 2.81 0.38
CA LEU A 48 -11.39 2.49 1.34
C LEU A 48 -10.89 2.59 2.79
N TYR A 49 -9.63 2.19 3.02
CA TYR A 49 -9.04 2.14 4.35
C TYR A 49 -7.71 2.91 4.39
N PRO A 50 -7.67 4.12 4.98
CA PRO A 50 -6.46 4.95 5.09
C PRO A 50 -5.41 4.43 6.08
N ALA A 51 -5.29 3.12 6.30
CA ALA A 51 -4.27 2.50 7.14
C ALA A 51 -2.91 2.39 6.44
N VAL A 52 -2.47 3.50 5.85
CA VAL A 52 -1.22 3.64 5.11
C VAL A 52 -0.49 4.90 5.49
N LYS A 53 0.83 4.85 5.44
CA LYS A 53 1.71 6.00 5.65
C LYS A 53 2.64 6.18 4.46
N ASN A 54 3.21 7.36 4.35
CA ASN A 54 4.23 7.63 3.35
C ASN A 54 5.45 6.75 3.62
N CYS A 55 5.98 6.16 2.55
CA CYS A 55 7.24 5.45 2.60
C CYS A 55 8.36 6.45 2.95
N PRO A 56 9.14 6.19 4.02
CA PRO A 56 10.22 7.07 4.42
C PRO A 56 11.35 7.15 3.39
N GLU A 57 11.53 6.10 2.57
CA GLU A 57 12.63 6.04 1.59
C GLU A 57 12.43 6.99 0.41
N CYS A 58 11.20 7.15 -0.06
CA CYS A 58 10.88 8.06 -1.16
C CYS A 58 9.98 9.24 -0.74
N ASN A 59 9.79 9.42 0.56
CA ASN A 59 8.95 10.45 1.15
C ASN A 59 7.54 10.57 0.51
N GLY A 60 6.90 9.44 0.20
CA GLY A 60 5.57 9.45 -0.41
C GLY A 60 5.52 9.64 -1.94
N THR A 61 6.66 9.78 -2.62
CA THR A 61 6.69 10.10 -4.06
C THR A 61 6.73 8.89 -4.99
N GLY A 62 7.02 7.71 -4.45
CA GLY A 62 7.22 6.47 -5.22
C GLY A 62 8.52 6.44 -6.04
N LYS A 63 9.36 7.48 -5.92
CA LYS A 63 10.63 7.60 -6.64
C LYS A 63 11.73 7.96 -5.66
N ILE A 64 12.85 7.24 -5.73
CA ILE A 64 14.06 7.63 -5.01
C ILE A 64 14.76 8.66 -5.91
N GLY A 65 14.79 9.91 -5.45
CA GLY A 65 15.62 10.97 -6.01
C GLY A 65 17.10 10.62 -5.79
N ASP A 66 17.93 10.94 -6.78
CA ASP A 66 19.38 10.76 -6.72
C ASP A 66 20.00 11.61 -5.59
#